data_AF-A0A934SUW5-F1
#
_entry.id   AF-A0A934SUW5-F1
#
_cell.length_a   1.000
_cell.length_b   1.000
_cell.length_c   1.000
_cell.angle_alpha   90.00
_cell.angle_beta   90.00
_cell.angle_gamma   90.00
#
_symmetry.space_group_name_H-M   'P 1'
#
loop_
_entity.id
_entity.type
_entity.pdbx_description
1 polymer ?
#
loop_
_entity_poly.entity_id
_entity_poly.type
_entity_poly.pdbx_seq_one_letter_code
_entity_poly.pdbx_strand_id
1 'polypeptide(L)'
;MKPSFFLEFEFLSLVVVSFVLPMAILIGLSLTRRIARISVLLFGVLLIVLSGIDFVLLQKIAASASHTRELLRDPVLGPALSVAVYILPVVFAGIGTNIVSHVVIEHLTRAEKEFDRKGVDS
;
A
#
# COMPACT_ATOMS: atom_id res chain seq x y z
N MET A 1 -22.22 24.48 4.82
CA MET A 1 -21.73 23.33 4.04
C MET A 1 -22.32 22.06 4.64
N LYS A 2 -22.74 21.09 3.82
CA LYS A 2 -23.26 19.81 4.32
C LYS A 2 -22.09 19.00 4.90
N PRO A 3 -22.19 18.48 6.13
CA PRO A 3 -21.10 17.74 6.78
C PRO A 3 -20.69 16.48 5.99
N SER A 4 -21.61 15.93 5.19
CA SER A 4 -21.35 14.78 4.31
C SER A 4 -20.34 15.07 3.19
N PHE A 5 -20.35 16.28 2.60
CA PHE A 5 -19.46 16.62 1.47
C PHE A 5 -17.98 16.65 1.87
N PHE A 6 -17.67 17.14 3.08
CA PHE A 6 -16.30 17.19 3.56
C PHE A 6 -15.73 15.77 3.76
N LEU A 7 -16.54 14.87 4.32
CA LEU A 7 -16.13 13.50 4.58
C LEU A 7 -15.94 12.69 3.29
N GLU A 8 -16.82 12.89 2.31
CA GLU A 8 -16.72 12.30 0.97
C GLU A 8 -15.42 12.72 0.27
N PHE A 9 -15.10 14.02 0.34
CA PHE A 9 -13.86 14.55 -0.22
C PHE A 9 -12.62 13.98 0.48
N GLU A 10 -12.63 13.87 1.80
CA GLU A 10 -11.53 13.29 2.58
C GLU A 10 -11.29 11.82 2.20
N PHE A 11 -12.35 11.02 2.13
CA PHE A 11 -12.30 9.63 1.67
C PHE A 11 -11.77 9.52 0.23
N LEU A 12 -12.33 10.28 -0.71
CA LEU A 12 -11.93 10.23 -2.12
C LEU A 12 -10.47 10.66 -2.30
N SER A 13 -10.05 11.72 -1.62
CA SER A 13 -8.67 12.21 -1.69
C SER A 13 -7.68 11.16 -1.17
N LEU A 14 -8.02 10.48 -0.07
CA LEU A 14 -7.21 9.39 0.47
C LEU A 14 -7.08 8.26 -0.54
N VAL A 15 -8.20 7.77 -1.10
CA VAL A 15 -8.18 6.68 -2.08
C VAL A 15 -7.36 7.08 -3.31
N VAL A 16 -7.58 8.27 -3.86
CA VAL A 16 -6.85 8.75 -5.03
C VAL A 16 -5.35 8.85 -4.75
N VAL A 17 -4.95 9.46 -3.63
CA VAL A 17 -3.52 9.60 -3.27
C VAL A 17 -2.89 8.23 -3.02
N SER A 18 -3.60 7.34 -2.30
CA SER A 18 -3.17 5.99 -1.99
C SER A 18 -2.90 5.17 -3.26
N PHE A 19 -3.65 5.35 -4.35
CA PHE A 19 -3.34 4.69 -5.63
C PHE A 19 -2.34 5.44 -6.51
N VAL A 20 -2.46 6.77 -6.61
CA VAL A 20 -1.64 7.57 -7.52
C VAL A 20 -0.18 7.58 -7.08
N LEU A 21 0.09 7.68 -5.78
CA LEU A 21 1.47 7.75 -5.27
C LEU A 21 2.27 6.47 -5.57
N PRO A 22 1.80 5.26 -5.23
CA PRO A 22 2.48 4.02 -5.61
C PRO A 22 2.61 3.83 -7.12
N MET A 23 1.58 4.18 -7.90
CA MET A 23 1.65 4.05 -9.37
C MET A 23 2.68 5.00 -9.97
N ALA A 24 2.75 6.25 -9.50
CA ALA A 24 3.76 7.20 -9.94
C ALA A 24 5.17 6.71 -9.64
N ILE A 25 5.38 6.13 -8.44
CA ILE A 25 6.68 5.55 -8.06
C ILE A 25 7.00 4.33 -8.94
N LEU A 26 6.03 3.43 -9.14
CA LEU A 26 6.20 2.24 -9.98
C LEU A 26 6.56 2.60 -11.43
N ILE A 27 5.86 3.58 -12.01
CA ILE A 27 6.15 4.09 -13.35
C ILE A 27 7.54 4.73 -13.38
N GLY A 28 7.87 5.57 -12.40
CA GLY A 28 9.20 6.20 -12.30
C GLY A 28 10.33 5.17 -12.24
N LEU A 29 10.16 4.10 -11.44
CA LEU A 29 11.10 2.98 -11.39
C LEU A 29 11.15 2.22 -12.72
N SER A 30 10.02 2.00 -13.38
CA SER A 30 9.95 1.26 -14.66
C SER A 30 10.59 2.03 -15.83
N LEU A 31 10.59 3.36 -15.77
CA LEU A 31 11.25 4.21 -16.77
C LEU A 31 12.78 4.21 -16.63
N THR A 32 13.31 3.81 -15.46
CA THR A 32 14.76 3.65 -15.28
C THR A 32 15.24 2.30 -15.82
N ARG A 33 16.16 2.30 -16.81
CA ARG A 33 16.71 1.08 -17.45
C ARG A 33 17.44 0.12 -16.50
N ARG A 34 17.76 0.52 -15.27
CA ARG A 34 18.35 -0.32 -14.23
C ARG A 34 17.63 -0.09 -12.92
N ILE A 35 16.67 -0.95 -12.62
CA ILE A 35 16.03 -0.97 -11.31
C ILE A 35 17.01 -1.61 -10.33
N ALA A 36 17.49 -0.84 -9.36
CA ALA A 36 18.28 -1.39 -8.26
C ALA A 36 17.38 -2.22 -7.34
N ARG A 37 17.86 -3.39 -6.88
CA ARG A 37 17.11 -4.26 -5.97
C ARG A 37 16.71 -3.56 -4.68
N ILE A 38 17.53 -2.63 -4.19
CA ILE A 38 17.21 -1.81 -3.03
C ILE A 38 15.98 -0.91 -3.26
N SER A 39 15.81 -0.38 -4.48
CA SER A 39 14.65 0.46 -4.82
C SER A 39 13.36 -0.35 -4.80
N VAL A 40 13.39 -1.59 -5.27
CA VAL A 40 12.25 -2.51 -5.22
C VAL A 40 11.91 -2.90 -3.79
N LEU A 41 12.92 -3.17 -2.96
CA LEU A 41 12.74 -3.45 -1.54
C LEU A 41 12.09 -2.26 -0.82
N LEU A 42 12.64 -1.05 -1.01
CA LEU A 42 12.10 0.17 -0.43
C LEU A 42 10.67 0.45 -0.89
N PHE A 43 10.36 0.16 -2.15
CA PHE A 43 8.99 0.26 -2.66
C PHE A 43 8.04 -0.73 -1.98
N GLY A 44 8.46 -1.99 -1.80
CA GLY A 44 7.68 -2.98 -1.06
C GLY A 44 7.43 -2.58 0.39
N VAL A 45 8.46 -2.07 1.08
CA VAL A 45 8.34 -1.54 2.45
C VAL A 45 7.40 -0.32 2.49
N LEU A 46 7.51 0.58 1.53
CA LEU A 46 6.63 1.74 1.42
C LEU A 46 5.16 1.32 1.30
N LEU A 47 4.84 0.32 0.49
CA LEU A 47 3.47 -0.20 0.36
C LEU A 47 2.93 -0.76 1.69
N ILE A 48 3.77 -1.44 2.48
CA ILE A 48 3.40 -1.94 3.82
C ILE A 48 3.14 -0.77 4.77
N VAL A 49 3.98 0.25 4.75
CA VAL A 49 3.80 1.46 5.57
C VAL A 49 2.52 2.21 5.18
N LEU A 50 2.29 2.40 3.87
CA LEU A 50 1.09 3.03 3.34
C LEU A 50 -0.18 2.25 3.74
N SER A 51 -0.15 0.92 3.68
CA SER A 51 -1.25 0.08 4.16
C SER A 51 -1.63 0.40 5.62
N GLY A 52 -0.64 0.52 6.52
CA GLY A 52 -0.88 0.88 7.90
C GLY A 52 -1.46 2.29 8.07
N ILE A 53 -0.94 3.26 7.31
CA ILE A 53 -1.44 4.64 7.31
C ILE A 53 -2.88 4.69 6.81
N ASP A 54 -3.16 4.05 5.67
CA ASP A 54 -4.49 3.98 5.06
C ASP A 54 -5.50 3.34 6.00
N PHE A 55 -5.12 2.25 6.68
CA PHE A 55 -5.99 1.61 7.68
C PHE A 55 -6.39 2.57 8.80
N VAL A 56 -5.41 3.29 9.38
CA VAL A 56 -5.67 4.24 10.48
C VAL A 56 -6.55 5.40 10.01
N LEU A 57 -6.26 5.97 8.84
CA LEU A 57 -7.02 7.10 8.30
C LEU A 57 -8.44 6.69 7.91
N LEU A 58 -8.62 5.54 7.23
CA LEU A 58 -9.94 5.01 6.90
C LEU A 58 -10.76 4.68 8.15
N GLN A 59 -10.12 4.17 9.21
CA GLN A 59 -10.79 3.91 10.48
C GLN A 59 -11.25 5.22 11.15
N LYS A 60 -10.46 6.29 11.09
CA LYS A 60 -10.86 7.63 11.58
C LYS A 60 -12.04 8.21 10.80
N ILE A 61 -12.01 8.08 9.48
CA ILE A 61 -13.12 8.50 8.61
C ILE A 61 -14.38 7.69 8.93
N ALA A 62 -14.26 6.37 9.09
CA ALA A 62 -15.38 5.50 9.48
C ALA A 62 -15.97 5.84 10.85
N ALA A 63 -15.12 6.10 11.86
CA ALA A 63 -15.56 6.53 13.17
C ALA A 63 -16.32 7.87 13.09
N SER A 64 -15.81 8.83 12.32
CA SER A 64 -16.46 10.14 12.11
C SER A 64 -17.78 10.02 11.34
N ALA A 65 -17.86 9.12 10.35
CA ALA A 65 -19.07 8.83 9.60
C ALA A 65 -20.18 8.23 10.48
N SER A 66 -19.80 7.38 11.44
CA SER A 66 -20.72 6.69 12.35
C SER A 66 -21.56 7.65 13.21
N HIS A 67 -21.03 8.84 13.49
CA HIS A 67 -21.73 9.88 14.24
C HIS A 67 -22.68 10.72 13.39
N THR A 68 -22.69 10.55 12.06
CA THR A 68 -23.47 11.38 11.13
C THR A 68 -24.59 10.55 10.48
N ARG A 69 -25.85 10.74 10.93
CA ARG A 69 -27.03 10.00 10.43
C ARG A 69 -27.27 10.09 8.92
N GLU A 70 -26.81 11.16 8.26
CA GLU A 70 -26.95 11.31 6.81
C GLU A 70 -26.02 10.38 6.02
N LEU A 71 -24.82 10.09 6.53
CA LEU A 71 -23.81 9.26 5.86
C LEU A 71 -24.12 7.76 5.91
N LEU A 72 -24.75 7.30 6.99
CA LEU A 72 -25.32 5.95 7.10
C LEU A 72 -26.41 5.66 6.05
N ARG A 73 -27.01 6.70 5.46
CA ARG A 73 -28.05 6.59 4.43
C ARG A 73 -27.53 6.83 3.02
N ASP A 74 -26.24 7.15 2.86
CA ASP A 74 -25.65 7.32 1.53
C ASP A 74 -25.50 5.95 0.84
N PRO A 75 -26.14 5.72 -0.32
CA PRO A 75 -26.12 4.44 -1.00
C PRO A 75 -24.76 4.08 -1.61
N VAL A 76 -23.83 5.03 -1.73
CA VAL A 76 -22.52 4.85 -2.36
C VAL A 76 -21.41 4.89 -1.33
N LEU A 77 -21.34 5.96 -0.52
CA LEU A 77 -20.21 6.21 0.37
C LEU A 77 -20.14 5.24 1.55
N GLY A 78 -21.29 4.87 2.14
CA GLY A 78 -21.36 3.92 3.25
C GLY A 78 -20.77 2.55 2.89
N PRO A 79 -21.27 1.89 1.82
CA PRO A 79 -20.71 0.63 1.34
C PRO A 79 -19.25 0.74 0.90
N ALA A 80 -18.89 1.79 0.16
CA ALA A 80 -17.52 1.99 -0.32
C ALA A 80 -16.52 2.12 0.84
N LEU A 81 -16.86 2.91 1.86
CA LEU A 81 -16.05 3.09 3.07
C LEU A 81 -15.92 1.78 3.84
N SER A 82 -17.02 1.04 4.03
CA SER A 82 -17.00 -0.25 4.73
C SER A 82 -16.12 -1.27 4.05
N VAL A 83 -16.06 -1.28 2.72
CA VAL A 83 -15.18 -2.17 1.95
C VAL A 83 -13.73 -1.67 1.98
N ALA A 84 -13.53 -0.37 1.78
CA ALA A 84 -12.20 0.23 1.67
C ALA A 84 -11.37 0.06 2.93
N VAL A 85 -11.97 0.18 4.12
CA VAL A 85 -11.30 -0.02 5.43
C VAL A 85 -10.53 -1.35 5.49
N TYR A 86 -11.04 -2.40 4.82
CA TYR A 86 -10.41 -3.72 4.83
C TYR A 86 -9.62 -3.99 3.56
N ILE A 87 -10.22 -3.76 2.39
CA ILE A 87 -9.63 -4.19 1.12
C ILE A 87 -8.41 -3.36 0.75
N LEU A 88 -8.47 -2.02 0.87
CA LEU A 88 -7.37 -1.16 0.44
C LEU A 88 -6.08 -1.44 1.22
N PRO A 89 -6.09 -1.46 2.58
CA PRO A 89 -4.92 -1.82 3.36
C PRO A 89 -4.43 -3.23 3.07
N VAL A 90 -5.33 -4.22 2.98
CA VAL A 90 -4.95 -5.63 2.78
C VAL A 90 -4.25 -5.82 1.44
N VAL A 91 -4.75 -5.21 0.36
CA VAL A 91 -4.10 -5.30 -0.96
C VAL A 91 -2.69 -4.73 -0.91
N PHE A 92 -2.50 -3.55 -0.31
CA PHE A 92 -1.20 -2.91 -0.23
C PHE A 92 -0.22 -3.68 0.65
N ALA A 93 -0.67 -4.19 1.79
CA ALA A 93 0.12 -5.07 2.64
C ALA A 93 0.53 -6.35 1.90
N GLY A 94 -0.41 -6.99 1.19
CA GLY A 94 -0.17 -8.22 0.44
C GLY A 94 0.85 -8.03 -0.68
N ILE A 95 0.67 -7.00 -1.51
CA ILE A 95 1.61 -6.67 -2.60
C ILE A 95 2.98 -6.30 -2.03
N GLY A 96 3.02 -5.41 -1.04
CA GLY A 96 4.27 -4.98 -0.41
C GLY A 96 5.04 -6.15 0.21
N THR A 97 4.35 -7.03 0.95
CA THR A 97 4.93 -8.24 1.55
C THR A 97 5.47 -9.19 0.48
N ASN A 98 4.74 -9.40 -0.61
CA ASN A 98 5.20 -10.25 -1.71
C ASN A 98 6.48 -9.71 -2.35
N ILE A 99 6.54 -8.40 -2.62
CA ILE A 99 7.72 -7.74 -3.17
C ILE A 99 8.92 -7.88 -2.22
N VAL A 100 8.74 -7.55 -0.94
CA VAL A 100 9.81 -7.66 0.06
C VAL A 100 10.32 -9.11 0.14
N SER A 101 9.40 -10.07 0.20
CA SER A 101 9.72 -11.50 0.29
C SER A 101 10.55 -11.93 -0.92
N HIS A 102 10.15 -11.55 -2.13
CA HIS A 102 10.86 -11.87 -3.36
C HIS A 102 12.30 -11.32 -3.33
N VAL A 103 12.49 -10.05 -2.95
CA VAL A 103 13.82 -9.43 -2.91
C VAL A 103 14.73 -10.06 -1.84
N VAL A 104 14.18 -10.37 -0.67
CA VAL A 104 14.93 -11.00 0.43
C VAL A 104 15.36 -12.42 0.05
N ILE A 105 14.44 -13.25 -0.45
CA ILE A 105 14.74 -14.62 -0.87
C ILE A 105 15.80 -14.61 -1.97
N GLU A 106 15.65 -13.76 -2.98
CA GLU A 106 16.62 -13.67 -4.06
C GLU A 106 18.01 -13.22 -3.57
N HIS A 107 18.06 -12.31 -2.60
CA HIS A 107 19.32 -11.88 -1.98
C HIS A 107 20.02 -13.04 -1.27
N LEU A 108 19.28 -13.79 -0.45
CA LEU A 108 19.81 -14.94 0.30
C LEU A 108 20.28 -16.06 -0.65
N THR A 109 19.48 -16.42 -1.66
CA THR A 109 19.86 -17.46 -2.65
C THR A 109 21.13 -17.10 -3.42
N ARG A 110 21.38 -15.80 -3.67
CA ARG A 110 22.62 -15.38 -4.33
C ARG A 110 23.82 -15.43 -3.39
N ALA A 111 23.64 -15.07 -2.12
CA ALA A 111 24.68 -15.17 -1.11
C ALA A 111 25.10 -16.63 -0.87
N GLU A 112 24.14 -17.54 -0.82
CA GLU A 112 24.35 -18.99 -0.70
C GLU A 112 25.20 -19.53 -1.87
N LYS A 113 24.80 -19.22 -3.12
CA LYS A 113 25.57 -19.63 -4.31
C LYS A 113 27.00 -19.11 -4.33
N GLU A 114 27.22 -17.90 -3.82
CA GLU A 114 28.57 -17.33 -3.74
C GLU A 114 29.42 -18.01 -2.67
N PHE A 115 28.81 -18.38 -1.54
CA PHE A 115 29.46 -19.14 -0.48
C PHE A 115 29.82 -20.55 -0.94
N ASP A 116 28.89 -21.28 -1.57
CA ASP A 116 29.13 -22.63 -2.09
C ASP A 116 30.28 -22.64 -3.10
N ARG A 117 30.34 -21.65 -3.99
CA ARG A 117 31.44 -21.53 -4.96
C ARG A 117 32.79 -21.32 -4.28
N LYS A 118 32.85 -20.53 -3.20
CA LYS A 118 34.10 -20.28 -2.46
C LYS A 118 34.50 -21.47 -1.58
N GLY A 119 33.52 -22.23 -1.06
CA GLY A 119 33.76 -23.43 -0.25
C GLY A 119 34.21 -24.65 -1.04
N VAL A 120 33.96 -24.69 -2.36
CA VAL A 120 34.42 -25.76 -3.26
C VAL A 120 35.86 -25.53 -3.77
N ASP A 121 36.37 -24.29 -3.71
CA ASP A 121 37.74 -23.92 -4.11
C ASP A 121 38.74 -23.96 -2.92
N SER A 122 38.35 -24.49 -1.76
CA SER A 122 39.16 -24.64 -0.53
C SER A 122 39.47 -26.10 -0.21
#